data_AF-A0AAV5TDD0-F1
#
_entry.id   AF-A0AAV5TDD0-F1
#
_cell.length_a   1.000
_cell.length_b   1.000
_cell.length_c   1.000
_cell.angle_alpha   90.00
_cell.angle_beta   90.00
_cell.angle_gamma   90.00
#
_symmetry.space_group_name_H-M   'P 1'
#
loop_
_entity.id
_entity.type
_entity.pdbx_description
1 polymer ?
#
loop_
_entity_poly.entity_id
_entity_poly.type
_entity_poly.pdbx_seq_one_letter_code
_entity_poly.pdbx_strand_id
1 'polypeptide(L)'
;LLIKAAFIPTSEALKCLHNATVVNEVQYNGTIISEGSSHFDMGVLDCSTNLNRCETMGIGYFKTLDVGKDTSPFTKTISSSQGAVVGRCCMSQADVDKIQAQKADVCYAQTNSTSSCYCTTDKCTGSGA
;
A
#
# COMPACT_ATOMS: atom_id res chain seq x y z
N LEU A 1 8.35 -2.66 49.37
CA LEU A 1 8.12 -1.92 48.10
C LEU A 1 7.80 -2.93 47.01
N LEU A 2 6.55 -3.00 46.54
CA LEU A 2 6.17 -3.79 45.36
C LEU A 2 6.38 -2.91 44.13
N ILE A 3 7.46 -3.13 43.39
CA ILE A 3 7.68 -2.49 42.09
C ILE A 3 6.69 -3.14 41.12
N LYS A 4 5.56 -2.49 40.87
CA LYS A 4 4.68 -2.80 39.74
C LYS A 4 5.45 -2.43 38.47
N ALA A 5 6.12 -3.42 37.87
CA ALA A 5 6.66 -3.28 36.53
C ALA A 5 5.48 -3.04 35.57
N ALA A 6 5.36 -1.81 35.08
CA ALA A 6 4.43 -1.48 34.01
C ALA A 6 4.96 -2.17 32.75
N PHE A 7 4.29 -3.23 32.30
CA PHE A 7 4.46 -3.75 30.96
C PHE A 7 3.97 -2.68 30.00
N ILE A 8 4.90 -1.93 29.40
CA ILE A 8 4.61 -1.09 28.25
C ILE A 8 4.58 -2.05 27.06
N PRO A 9 3.42 -2.35 26.45
CA PRO A 9 3.41 -3.12 25.22
C PRO A 9 4.17 -2.29 24.17
N THR A 10 5.35 -2.76 23.78
CA THR A 10 6.02 -2.28 22.57
C THR A 10 5.14 -2.74 21.43
N SER A 11 4.33 -1.84 20.87
CA SER A 11 3.62 -2.13 19.63
C SER A 11 4.68 -2.42 18.58
N GLU A 12 4.83 -3.69 18.19
CA GLU A 12 5.63 -4.04 17.02
C GLU A 12 5.02 -3.33 15.81
N ALA A 13 5.88 -2.83 14.92
CA ALA A 13 5.41 -2.22 13.68
C ALA A 13 4.70 -3.29 12.85
N LEU A 14 3.54 -2.94 12.31
CA LEU A 14 2.80 -3.81 11.38
C LEU A 14 3.69 -4.18 10.20
N LYS A 15 3.62 -5.43 9.73
CA LYS A 15 4.39 -5.89 8.57
C LYS A 15 3.50 -6.15 7.38
N CYS A 16 3.72 -5.42 6.28
CA CYS A 16 2.92 -5.57 5.05
C CYS A 16 3.77 -6.02 3.87
N LEU A 17 3.13 -6.73 2.94
CA LEU A 17 3.69 -7.03 1.63
C LEU A 17 3.73 -5.73 0.79
N HIS A 18 4.88 -5.45 0.19
CA HIS A 18 5.15 -4.30 -0.65
C HIS A 18 5.50 -4.77 -2.06
N ASN A 19 4.51 -4.70 -2.94
CA ASN A 19 4.72 -4.92 -4.36
C ASN A 19 3.87 -3.97 -5.18
N ALA A 20 4.30 -3.67 -6.40
CA ALA A 20 3.65 -2.73 -7.27
C ALA A 20 3.95 -3.05 -8.72
N THR A 21 2.94 -2.89 -9.57
CA THR A 21 3.11 -2.82 -11.01
C THR A 21 2.76 -1.40 -11.42
N VAL A 22 3.74 -0.61 -11.86
CA VAL A 22 3.51 0.69 -12.51
C VAL A 22 3.26 0.45 -13.99
N VAL A 23 2.09 0.84 -14.50
CA VAL A 23 1.77 0.88 -15.93
C VAL A 23 1.91 2.33 -16.40
N ASN A 24 2.88 2.60 -17.27
CA ASN A 24 3.10 3.91 -17.88
C ASN A 24 2.46 3.90 -19.26
N GLU A 25 1.46 4.75 -19.47
CA GLU A 25 0.82 4.96 -20.76
C GLU A 25 1.23 6.33 -21.31
N VAL A 26 1.79 6.36 -22.52
CA VAL A 26 2.02 7.61 -23.25
C VAL A 26 0.80 7.83 -24.14
N GLN A 27 0.07 8.91 -23.88
CA GLN A 27 -1.09 9.29 -24.68
C GLN A 27 -0.76 10.46 -25.62
N TYR A 28 -1.20 10.35 -26.88
CA TYR A 28 -1.20 11.44 -27.86
C TYR A 28 -2.62 11.62 -28.39
N ASN A 29 -3.19 12.82 -28.23
CA ASN A 29 -4.58 13.13 -28.57
C ASN A 29 -5.60 12.12 -27.99
N GLY A 30 -5.42 11.73 -26.72
CA GLY A 30 -6.29 10.77 -26.03
C GLY A 30 -6.16 9.32 -26.52
N THR A 31 -5.19 9.03 -27.40
CA THR A 31 -4.88 7.67 -27.86
C THR A 31 -3.60 7.18 -27.20
N ILE A 32 -3.61 5.98 -26.63
CA ILE A 32 -2.39 5.33 -26.11
C ILE A 32 -1.49 4.99 -27.31
N ILE A 33 -0.33 5.61 -27.38
CA ILE A 33 0.68 5.38 -28.44
C ILE A 33 1.87 4.53 -27.97
N SER A 34 2.00 4.33 -26.66
CA SER A 34 2.98 3.44 -26.06
C SER A 34 2.51 3.04 -24.66
N GLU A 35 2.72 1.78 -24.30
CA GLU A 35 2.43 1.22 -22.98
C GLU A 35 3.68 0.47 -22.49
N GLY A 36 4.07 0.71 -21.24
CA GLY A 36 5.16 0.00 -20.60
C GLY A 36 4.89 -0.23 -19.12
N SER A 37 5.10 -1.46 -18.66
CA SER A 37 4.91 -1.81 -17.25
C SER A 37 6.24 -2.08 -16.55
N SER A 38 6.38 -1.59 -15.33
CA SER A 38 7.48 -1.91 -14.42
C SER A 38 6.93 -2.62 -13.19
N HIS A 39 7.46 -3.80 -12.89
CA HIS A 39 7.10 -4.54 -11.69
C HIS A 39 8.16 -4.35 -10.60
N PHE A 40 7.69 -4.14 -9.38
CA PHE A 40 8.49 -3.94 -8.18
C PHE A 40 8.00 -4.90 -7.11
N ASP A 41 8.90 -5.74 -6.60
CA ASP A 41 8.64 -6.59 -5.45
C ASP A 41 9.70 -6.32 -4.39
N MET A 42 9.26 -5.86 -3.23
CA MET A 42 10.10 -5.56 -2.08
C MET A 42 9.85 -6.53 -0.91
N GLY A 43 8.99 -7.53 -1.10
CA GLY A 43 8.62 -8.48 -0.07
C GLY A 43 7.92 -7.83 1.12
N VAL A 44 8.12 -8.38 2.31
CA VAL A 44 7.47 -7.91 3.54
C VAL A 44 8.37 -6.89 4.23
N LEU A 45 7.84 -5.68 4.47
CA LEU A 45 8.54 -4.61 5.18
C LEU A 45 7.76 -4.15 6.40
N ASP A 46 8.47 -3.65 7.40
CA ASP A 46 7.89 -2.96 8.55
C ASP A 46 7.26 -1.64 8.09
N CYS A 47 6.04 -1.37 8.56
CA CYS A 47 5.37 -0.12 8.30
C CYS A 47 5.92 1.02 9.15
N SER A 48 6.03 2.20 8.54
CA SER A 48 6.32 3.44 9.28
C SER A 48 5.26 3.75 10.32
N THR A 49 5.64 4.53 11.33
CA THR A 49 4.72 5.03 12.36
C THR A 49 3.48 5.66 11.72
N ASN A 50 2.29 5.26 12.18
CA ASN A 50 0.97 5.67 11.68
C ASN A 50 0.50 5.03 10.37
N LEU A 51 1.32 4.22 9.68
CA LEU A 51 0.90 3.40 8.55
C LEU A 51 0.48 2.01 9.04
N ASN A 52 -0.63 1.94 9.76
CA ASN A 52 -1.04 0.74 10.51
C ASN A 52 -2.11 -0.11 9.79
N ARG A 53 -2.16 -0.04 8.46
CA ARG A 53 -3.04 -0.84 7.59
C ARG A 53 -2.21 -1.47 6.46
N CYS A 54 -2.45 -2.71 6.10
CA CYS A 54 -1.99 -3.26 4.82
C CYS A 54 -3.12 -3.13 3.81
N GLU A 55 -2.87 -2.62 2.60
CA GLU A 55 -3.92 -2.29 1.60
C GLU A 55 -3.49 -2.65 0.17
N THR A 56 -4.46 -2.87 -0.73
CA THR A 56 -4.26 -3.04 -2.18
C THR A 56 -4.58 -1.77 -2.98
N MET A 57 -3.56 -1.09 -3.50
CA MET A 57 -3.67 0.28 -4.03
C MET A 57 -3.98 0.36 -5.53
N GLY A 58 -4.67 1.44 -5.95
CA GLY A 58 -4.82 1.91 -7.34
C GLY A 58 -4.50 3.42 -7.49
N ILE A 59 -3.69 3.81 -8.47
CA ILE A 59 -2.87 5.06 -8.43
C ILE A 59 -3.43 6.38 -8.96
N GLY A 60 -4.74 6.59 -9.04
CA GLY A 60 -5.22 7.98 -9.13
C GLY A 60 -4.65 8.88 -8.02
N TYR A 61 -4.27 8.29 -6.88
CA TYR A 61 -4.14 9.03 -5.62
C TYR A 61 -2.84 8.80 -4.82
N PHE A 62 -1.93 7.87 -5.16
CA PHE A 62 -0.81 7.49 -4.27
C PHE A 62 0.06 8.65 -3.79
N LYS A 63 0.49 9.56 -4.68
CA LYS A 63 1.30 10.73 -4.28
C LYS A 63 0.56 11.69 -3.33
N THR A 64 -0.76 11.55 -3.22
CA THR A 64 -1.62 12.36 -2.34
C THR A 64 -1.96 11.66 -1.01
N LEU A 65 -1.59 10.38 -0.87
CA LEU A 65 -1.79 9.56 0.32
C LEU A 65 -0.60 9.72 1.27
N ASP A 66 -0.78 9.42 2.56
CA ASP A 66 0.29 9.50 3.56
C ASP A 66 1.40 8.49 3.28
N VAL A 67 1.07 7.29 2.76
CA VAL A 67 2.09 6.35 2.25
C VAL A 67 2.94 6.96 1.14
N GLY A 68 2.35 7.81 0.29
CA GLY A 68 3.06 8.48 -0.81
C GLY A 68 4.00 9.59 -0.34
N LYS A 69 3.88 10.01 0.92
CA LYS A 69 4.76 10.98 1.60
C LYS A 69 5.78 10.31 2.52
N ASP A 70 5.67 9.00 2.69
CA ASP A 70 6.59 8.22 3.50
C ASP A 70 8.01 8.19 2.90
N THR A 71 9.00 7.93 3.75
CA THR A 71 10.41 7.93 3.34
C THR A 71 10.95 6.53 3.03
N SER A 72 10.10 5.49 3.06
CA SER A 72 10.51 4.13 2.77
C SER A 72 11.09 3.96 1.36
N PRO A 73 11.97 2.97 1.17
CA PRO A 73 12.49 2.60 -0.14
C PRO A 73 11.39 2.32 -1.18
N PHE A 74 10.25 1.76 -0.75
CA PHE A 74 9.09 1.50 -1.60
C PHE A 74 8.50 2.80 -2.16
N THR A 75 8.21 3.77 -1.30
CA THR A 75 7.66 5.07 -1.71
C THR A 75 8.60 5.80 -2.65
N LYS A 76 9.92 5.79 -2.41
CA LYS A 76 10.91 6.39 -3.31
C LYS A 76 10.90 5.77 -4.70
N THR A 77 10.80 4.44 -4.77
CA THR A 77 10.78 3.69 -6.03
C THR A 77 9.53 4.06 -6.85
N ILE A 78 8.36 4.09 -6.21
CA ILE A 78 7.10 4.35 -6.89
C ILE A 78 6.91 5.83 -7.23
N SER A 79 7.23 6.74 -6.31
CA SER A 79 7.02 8.18 -6.49
C SER A 79 7.81 8.76 -7.68
N SER A 80 8.92 8.13 -8.04
CA SER A 80 9.72 8.46 -9.22
C SER A 80 9.08 8.07 -10.56
N SER A 81 8.08 7.20 -10.54
CA SER A 81 7.43 6.68 -11.74
C SER A 81 6.26 7.58 -12.21
N GLN A 82 5.97 7.53 -13.52
CA GLN A 82 4.89 8.29 -14.18
C GLN A 82 3.88 7.33 -14.81
N GLY A 83 3.05 6.71 -13.99
CA GLY A 83 2.08 5.72 -14.46
C GLY A 83 1.12 5.30 -13.37
N ALA A 84 0.14 4.45 -13.72
CA ALA A 84 -0.79 3.81 -12.80
C ALA A 84 -0.12 2.65 -12.05
N VAL A 85 0.07 2.76 -10.74
CA VAL A 85 0.36 1.61 -9.87
C VAL A 85 -0.90 0.87 -9.46
N VAL A 86 -0.79 -0.44 -9.58
CA VAL A 86 -1.57 -1.39 -8.81
C VAL A 86 -0.62 -2.16 -7.92
N GLY A 87 -0.91 -2.31 -6.63
CA GLY A 87 0.05 -2.90 -5.71
C GLY A 87 -0.48 -3.16 -4.30
N ARG A 88 0.44 -3.42 -3.39
CA ARG A 88 0.20 -3.58 -1.95
C ARG A 88 1.20 -2.74 -1.16
N CYS A 89 0.76 -2.10 -0.09
CA CYS A 89 1.64 -1.35 0.81
C CYS A 89 1.02 -1.07 2.18
N CYS A 90 1.81 -0.48 3.08
CA CYS A 90 1.32 0.10 4.33
C CYS A 90 0.55 1.40 4.10
N MET A 91 -0.58 1.59 4.78
CA MET A 91 -1.47 2.75 4.65
C MET A 91 -1.89 3.29 6.02
N SER A 92 -2.22 4.58 6.08
CA SER A 92 -2.82 5.19 7.27
C SER A 92 -4.32 4.93 7.35
N GLN A 93 -4.93 5.10 8.53
CA GLN A 93 -6.39 5.08 8.65
C GLN A 93 -7.06 6.15 7.75
N ALA A 94 -6.47 7.34 7.69
CA ALA A 94 -7.01 8.44 6.88
C ALA A 94 -7.00 8.10 5.38
N ASP A 95 -5.94 7.43 4.92
CA ASP A 95 -5.84 6.99 3.53
C ASP A 95 -6.88 5.93 3.18
N VAL A 96 -7.06 4.92 4.03
CA VAL A 96 -8.09 3.88 3.80
C VAL A 96 -9.50 4.46 3.84
N ASP A 97 -9.77 5.45 4.70
CA ASP A 97 -11.07 6.15 4.74
C ASP A 97 -11.30 6.98 3.47
N LYS A 98 -10.26 7.68 3.01
CA LYS A 98 -10.31 8.52 1.80
C LYS A 98 -10.62 7.73 0.54
N ILE A 99 -10.10 6.51 0.42
CA ILE A 99 -10.37 5.61 -0.71
C ILE A 99 -11.54 4.65 -0.44
N GLN A 100 -12.22 4.80 0.71
CA GLN A 100 -13.35 3.97 1.14
C GLN A 100 -13.01 2.47 1.13
N ALA A 101 -11.79 2.11 1.52
CA ALA A 101 -11.36 0.74 1.57
C ALA A 101 -12.11 -0.04 2.65
N GLN A 102 -12.49 -1.28 2.36
CA GLN A 102 -13.20 -2.14 3.30
C GLN A 102 -12.23 -2.99 4.10
N LYS A 103 -12.47 -3.13 5.41
CA LYS A 103 -11.68 -4.05 6.23
C LYS A 103 -11.96 -5.49 5.82
N ALA A 104 -10.94 -6.23 5.38
CA ALA A 104 -11.04 -7.64 5.05
C ALA A 104 -9.70 -8.33 5.32
N ASP A 105 -9.72 -9.46 6.03
CA ASP A 105 -8.49 -10.21 6.35
C ASP A 105 -7.84 -10.87 5.13
N VAL A 106 -8.59 -11.00 4.02
CA VAL A 106 -8.10 -11.47 2.73
C VAL A 106 -8.53 -10.49 1.64
N CYS A 107 -7.53 -9.93 0.97
CA CYS A 107 -7.70 -8.99 -0.11
C CYS A 107 -7.53 -9.67 -1.46
N TYR A 108 -8.64 -10.01 -2.12
CA TYR A 108 -8.61 -10.41 -3.52
C TYR A 108 -8.43 -9.14 -4.35
N ALA A 109 -7.27 -8.99 -5.00
CA ALA A 109 -7.08 -7.99 -6.03
C ALA A 109 -8.04 -8.29 -7.18
N GLN A 110 -9.29 -7.83 -7.09
CA GLN A 110 -10.22 -7.93 -8.19
C GLN A 110 -9.78 -6.90 -9.21
N THR A 111 -9.23 -7.39 -10.30
CA THR A 111 -8.72 -6.66 -11.47
C THR A 111 -9.71 -5.66 -12.09
N ASN A 112 -10.95 -5.56 -11.59
CA ASN A 112 -12.01 -4.69 -12.09
C ASN A 112 -12.98 -4.15 -11.01
N SER A 113 -12.65 -4.19 -9.71
CA SER A 113 -13.56 -3.70 -8.67
C SER A 113 -13.02 -2.44 -8.01
N THR A 114 -13.85 -1.39 -7.96
CA THR A 114 -13.68 -0.12 -7.23
C THR A 114 -13.55 -0.29 -5.72
N SER A 115 -13.34 -1.51 -5.22
CA SER A 115 -13.36 -1.88 -3.82
C SER A 115 -11.92 -2.12 -3.35
N SER A 116 -11.25 -1.07 -2.86
CA SER A 116 -10.01 -1.22 -2.10
C SER A 116 -10.31 -1.98 -0.80
N CYS A 117 -9.36 -2.78 -0.31
CA CYS A 117 -9.49 -3.48 0.96
C CYS A 117 -8.24 -3.32 1.80
N TYR A 118 -8.43 -3.35 3.13
CA TYR A 118 -7.35 -3.22 4.08
C TYR A 118 -7.46 -4.22 5.24
N CYS A 119 -6.34 -4.46 5.91
CA CYS A 119 -6.28 -5.27 7.11
C CYS A 119 -5.22 -4.76 8.09
N THR A 120 -5.21 -5.29 9.32
CA THR A 120 -4.45 -4.74 10.46
C THR A 120 -3.52 -5.76 11.11
N THR A 121 -3.32 -6.92 10.47
CA THR A 121 -2.47 -8.00 10.95
C THR A 121 -1.31 -8.21 9.98
N ASP A 122 -0.21 -8.77 10.45
CA ASP A 122 0.95 -8.97 9.60
C ASP A 122 0.61 -9.81 8.36
N LYS A 123 1.05 -9.33 7.19
CA LYS A 123 0.99 -10.02 5.89
C LYS A 123 -0.43 -10.37 5.40
N CYS A 124 -1.45 -9.75 5.96
CA CYS A 124 -2.86 -10.06 5.70
C CYS A 124 -3.33 -9.79 4.25
N THR A 125 -2.66 -8.92 3.50
CA THR A 125 -2.96 -8.72 2.06
C THR A 125 -2.38 -9.81 1.15
N GLY A 126 -1.74 -10.84 1.72
CA GLY A 126 -1.05 -11.92 1.02
C GLY A 126 -1.79 -13.25 1.06
N SER A 127 -2.83 -13.39 0.23
CA SER A 127 -3.24 -14.66 -0.41
C SER A 127 -4.23 -14.35 -1.54
N GLY A 128 -3.71 -13.96 -2.69
CA GLY A 128 -4.38 -14.10 -3.99
C GLY A 128 -3.38 -14.83 -4.87
N ALA A 129 -3.75 -16.04 -5.28
CA ALA A 129 -2.94 -16.97 -6.09
C ALA A 129 -2.28 -16.31 -7.31
#